data_AF-A0A9N9N799-F1
#
_entry.id   AF-A0A9N9N799-F1
#
_cell.length_a   1.000
_cell.length_b   1.000
_cell.length_c   1.000
_cell.angle_alpha   90.00
_cell.angle_beta   90.00
_cell.angle_gamma   90.00
#
_symmetry.space_group_name_H-M   'P 1'
#
loop_
_entity.id
_entity.type
_entity.pdbx_description
1 polymer ?
#
loop_
_entity_poly.entity_id
_entity_poly.type
_entity_poly.pdbx_seq_one_letter_code
_entity_poly.pdbx_strand_id
1 'polypeptide(L)'
;MASNLPESDLYIDYKAFLSNNFDPKEYANSTVNSTSDGESDITISLAKLSFSIDNLNKQLHDQVVTHFEDLILQAAGIRDLEIVLNSVKEGIKSLNTSLDRLKTKIYTPYSQIKNYIIQLERLQIASDLLRKVVRFFYLARCLETASNISELEALLKEVDFEGIDLVQAQLPKIRQSKTKISNEAHRLLTEGIDKQKEVDIAL
;
A
#
# COMPACT_ATOMS: atom_id res chain seq x y z
N MET A 1 -44.25 38.65 -6.30
CA MET A 1 -45.44 39.35 -5.76
C MET A 1 -45.14 40.83 -5.83
N ALA A 2 -45.76 41.50 -6.80
CA ALA A 2 -45.79 42.95 -6.87
C ALA A 2 -46.71 43.50 -5.76
N SER A 3 -46.64 44.81 -5.56
CA SER A 3 -47.53 45.66 -4.76
C SER A 3 -47.53 45.44 -3.25
N ASN A 4 -46.65 46.16 -2.56
CA ASN A 4 -47.02 47.20 -1.58
C ASN A 4 -45.73 47.87 -1.08
N LEU A 5 -45.07 48.64 -1.97
CA LEU A 5 -44.07 49.60 -1.50
C LEU A 5 -44.85 50.86 -1.06
N PRO A 6 -44.75 51.29 0.21
CA PRO A 6 -45.35 52.53 0.64
C PRO A 6 -44.81 53.69 -0.20
N GLU A 7 -45.68 54.64 -0.59
CA GLU A 7 -45.39 55.80 -1.46
C GLU A 7 -44.18 56.66 -1.03
N SER A 8 -43.63 56.44 0.18
CA SER A 8 -42.41 57.09 0.69
C SER A 8 -41.12 56.66 -0.03
N ASP A 9 -41.12 55.52 -0.74
CA ASP A 9 -39.91 54.96 -1.36
C ASP A 9 -39.58 55.54 -2.75
N LEU A 10 -40.44 56.38 -3.32
CA LEU A 10 -40.19 56.97 -4.64
C LEU A 10 -39.19 58.14 -4.61
N TYR A 11 -38.87 58.66 -3.43
CA TYR A 11 -38.07 59.89 -3.25
C TYR A 11 -36.64 59.65 -2.77
N ILE A 12 -36.24 58.39 -2.56
CA ILE A 12 -34.94 58.05 -1.99
C ILE A 12 -34.21 57.13 -2.96
N ASP A 13 -33.08 57.61 -3.51
CA ASP A 13 -32.24 56.81 -4.39
C ASP A 13 -31.39 55.82 -3.58
N TYR A 14 -32.01 54.70 -3.20
CA TYR A 14 -31.37 53.62 -2.46
C TYR A 14 -30.20 52.96 -3.22
N LYS A 15 -30.07 53.17 -4.53
CA LYS A 15 -28.99 52.58 -5.32
C LYS A 15 -27.63 53.23 -5.04
N ALA A 16 -27.62 54.51 -4.69
CA ALA A 16 -26.39 55.19 -4.30
C ALA A 16 -25.77 54.56 -3.03
N PHE A 17 -26.62 54.24 -2.04
CA PHE A 17 -26.22 53.68 -0.75
C PHE A 17 -25.81 52.20 -0.79
N LEU A 18 -26.27 51.43 -1.79
CA LEU A 18 -25.97 50.00 -1.95
C LEU A 18 -24.73 49.72 -2.81
N SER A 19 -24.03 50.77 -3.27
CA SER A 19 -22.82 50.61 -4.06
C SER A 19 -21.65 50.12 -3.19
N ASN A 20 -20.87 49.15 -3.69
CA ASN A 20 -19.73 48.55 -2.99
C ASN A 20 -18.60 49.53 -2.62
N ASN A 21 -18.66 50.77 -3.14
CA ASN A 21 -17.66 51.82 -2.93
C ASN A 21 -18.30 53.14 -2.48
N PHE A 22 -19.42 53.07 -1.75
CA PHE A 22 -20.09 54.25 -1.23
C PHE A 22 -19.17 55.00 -0.25
N ASP A 23 -18.77 56.24 -0.60
CA ASP A 23 -18.10 57.17 0.31
C ASP A 23 -19.12 58.19 0.85
N PRO A 24 -19.44 58.14 2.16
CA PRO A 24 -20.33 59.11 2.80
C PRO A 24 -19.89 60.57 2.62
N LYS A 25 -18.57 60.82 2.52
CA LYS A 25 -18.03 62.18 2.40
C LYS A 25 -18.21 62.72 0.98
N GLU A 26 -18.02 61.88 -0.02
CA GLU A 26 -18.21 62.24 -1.43
C GLU A 26 -19.69 62.48 -1.74
N TYR A 27 -20.58 61.63 -1.18
CA TYR A 27 -22.02 61.78 -1.30
C TYR A 27 -22.56 63.02 -0.57
N ALA A 28 -22.05 63.32 0.64
CA ALA A 28 -22.42 64.53 1.36
C ALA A 28 -21.94 65.78 0.60
N ASN A 29 -20.73 65.77 0.06
CA ASN A 29 -20.19 66.88 -0.73
C ASN A 29 -20.94 67.06 -2.05
N SER A 30 -21.32 65.99 -2.75
CA SER A 30 -22.11 66.08 -3.98
C SER A 30 -23.51 66.62 -3.72
N THR A 31 -24.13 66.23 -2.60
CA THR A 31 -25.46 66.72 -2.18
C THR A 31 -25.42 68.19 -1.80
N VAL A 32 -24.39 68.63 -1.06
CA VAL A 32 -24.21 70.04 -0.65
C VAL A 32 -23.83 70.94 -1.82
N ASN A 33 -23.03 70.44 -2.77
CA ASN A 33 -22.65 71.21 -3.97
C ASN A 33 -23.76 71.23 -5.03
N SER A 34 -24.66 70.25 -5.07
CA SER A 34 -25.80 70.26 -5.99
C SER A 34 -26.88 71.28 -5.58
N THR A 35 -26.86 71.75 -4.33
CA THR A 35 -27.83 72.74 -3.82
C THR A 35 -27.30 74.18 -3.85
N SER A 36 -26.07 74.42 -4.34
CA SER A 36 -25.48 75.76 -4.39
C SER A 36 -25.97 76.63 -5.56
N ASP A 37 -26.72 76.06 -6.50
CA ASP A 37 -27.20 76.74 -7.73
C ASP A 37 -28.72 76.94 -7.68
N GLY A 38 -29.18 77.78 -6.74
CA GLY A 38 -30.55 78.31 -6.72
C GLY A 38 -31.61 77.43 -6.04
N GLU A 39 -32.19 77.98 -4.96
CA GLU A 39 -33.56 77.72 -4.49
C GLU A 39 -33.93 76.41 -3.78
N SER A 40 -33.01 75.47 -3.54
CA SER A 40 -33.27 74.38 -2.58
C SER A 40 -32.51 74.58 -1.27
N ASP A 41 -33.26 74.98 -0.25
CA ASP A 41 -32.78 75.26 1.09
C ASP A 41 -31.97 74.07 1.65
N ILE A 42 -30.71 74.30 2.06
CA ILE A 42 -29.81 73.29 2.63
C ILE A 42 -30.49 72.51 3.77
N THR A 43 -31.37 73.19 4.49
CA THR A 43 -32.23 72.65 5.55
C THR A 43 -33.14 71.50 5.05
N ILE A 44 -33.68 71.60 3.83
CA ILE A 44 -34.53 70.57 3.23
C ILE A 44 -33.70 69.34 2.83
N SER A 45 -32.51 69.54 2.26
CA SER A 45 -31.61 68.43 1.91
C SER A 45 -31.06 67.71 3.15
N LEU A 46 -30.77 68.44 4.22
CA LEU A 46 -30.39 67.86 5.51
C LEU A 46 -31.55 67.11 6.18
N ALA A 47 -32.77 67.65 6.14
CA ALA A 47 -33.96 66.99 6.64
C ALA A 47 -34.27 65.70 5.86
N LYS A 48 -34.13 65.72 4.52
CA LYS A 48 -34.25 64.53 3.67
C LYS A 48 -33.19 63.49 4.00
N LEU A 49 -31.92 63.88 4.16
CA LEU A 49 -30.85 62.96 4.55
C LEU A 49 -31.11 62.34 5.93
N SER A 50 -31.51 63.14 6.92
CA SER A 50 -31.86 62.65 8.25
C SER A 50 -33.02 61.66 8.19
N PHE A 51 -34.08 61.97 7.44
CA PHE A 51 -35.21 61.06 7.24
C PHE A 51 -34.79 59.77 6.52
N SER A 52 -33.93 59.85 5.51
CA SER A 52 -33.38 58.68 4.83
C SER A 52 -32.51 57.83 5.74
N ILE A 53 -31.71 58.43 6.63
CA ILE A 53 -30.91 57.73 7.64
C ILE A 53 -31.82 57.01 8.63
N ASP A 54 -32.83 57.70 9.17
CA ASP A 54 -33.74 57.11 10.16
C ASP A 54 -34.59 55.98 9.54
N ASN A 55 -35.03 56.15 8.30
CA ASN A 55 -35.77 55.12 7.56
C ASN A 55 -34.88 53.91 7.22
N LEU A 56 -33.64 54.14 6.79
CA LEU A 56 -32.67 53.07 6.53
C LEU A 56 -32.31 52.32 7.82
N ASN A 57 -32.15 53.03 8.94
CA ASN A 57 -31.88 52.41 10.22
C ASN A 57 -33.08 51.55 10.68
N LYS A 58 -34.32 52.02 10.47
CA LYS A 58 -35.53 51.25 10.75
C LYS A 58 -35.64 49.99 9.88
N GLN A 59 -35.40 50.12 8.57
CA GLN A 59 -35.45 48.98 7.65
C GLN A 59 -34.33 47.97 7.92
N LEU A 60 -33.11 48.46 8.20
CA LEU A 60 -31.99 47.62 8.60
C LEU A 60 -32.33 46.88 9.89
N HIS A 61 -32.89 47.56 10.88
CA HIS A 61 -33.32 46.92 12.12
C HIS A 61 -34.37 45.83 11.88
N ASP A 62 -35.41 46.12 11.09
CA ASP A 62 -36.48 45.16 10.78
C ASP A 62 -35.95 43.94 10.00
N GLN A 63 -35.09 44.19 9.01
CA GLN A 63 -34.46 43.14 8.21
C GLN A 63 -33.45 42.31 9.03
N VAL A 64 -32.67 42.95 9.90
CA VAL A 64 -31.76 42.24 10.81
C VAL A 64 -32.56 41.42 11.81
N VAL A 65 -33.59 41.97 12.45
CA VAL A 65 -34.42 41.23 13.41
C VAL A 65 -35.09 40.03 12.74
N THR A 66 -35.56 40.19 11.51
CA THR A 66 -36.21 39.10 10.74
C THR A 66 -35.22 37.98 10.37
N HIS A 67 -33.98 38.31 10.00
CA HIS A 67 -32.98 37.33 9.55
C HIS A 67 -31.96 36.92 10.63
N PHE A 68 -32.03 37.49 11.83
CA PHE A 68 -31.12 37.16 12.93
C PHE A 68 -31.32 35.72 13.43
N GLU A 69 -32.56 35.25 13.45
CA GLU A 69 -32.88 33.87 13.80
C GLU A 69 -32.28 32.88 12.79
N ASP A 70 -32.42 33.17 11.48
CA ASP A 70 -31.80 32.38 10.41
C ASP A 70 -30.27 32.38 10.51
N LEU A 71 -29.65 33.53 10.81
CA LEU A 71 -28.20 33.64 10.96
C LEU A 71 -27.68 32.88 12.17
N ILE A 72 -28.41 32.91 13.30
CA ILE A 72 -28.07 32.11 14.48
C ILE A 72 -28.22 30.61 14.17
N LEU A 73 -29.29 30.20 13.51
CA LEU A 73 -29.49 28.81 13.10
C LEU A 73 -28.40 28.35 12.14
N GLN A 74 -27.99 29.20 11.20
CA GLN A 74 -26.91 28.91 10.27
C GLN A 74 -25.56 28.83 10.99
N ALA A 75 -25.28 29.73 11.93
CA ALA A 75 -24.05 29.69 12.75
C ALA A 75 -24.02 28.45 13.65
N ALA A 76 -25.16 28.07 14.24
CA ALA A 76 -25.29 26.84 15.02
C ALA A 76 -25.10 25.59 14.14
N GLY A 77 -25.69 25.57 12.94
CA GLY A 77 -25.52 24.49 11.98
C GLY A 77 -24.07 24.33 11.50
N ILE A 78 -23.34 25.43 11.33
CA ILE A 78 -21.90 25.39 11.01
C ILE A 78 -21.10 24.78 12.16
N ARG A 79 -21.43 25.12 13.40
CA ARG A 79 -20.79 24.54 14.59
C ARG A 79 -21.06 23.04 14.71
N ASP A 80 -22.29 22.60 14.45
CA ASP A 80 -22.64 21.18 14.47
C ASP A 80 -21.91 20.41 13.35
N LEU A 81 -21.80 21.01 12.16
CA LEU A 81 -21.02 20.45 11.07
C LEU A 81 -19.52 20.33 11.43
N GLU A 82 -18.97 21.31 12.14
CA GLU A 82 -17.58 21.28 12.62
C GLU A 82 -17.36 20.12 13.60
N ILE A 83 -18.31 19.86 14.50
CA ILE A 83 -18.27 18.70 15.42
C ILE A 83 -18.27 17.39 14.63
N VAL A 84 -19.18 17.24 13.67
CA VAL A 84 -19.25 16.04 12.82
C VAL A 84 -17.97 15.88 12.00
N LEU A 85 -17.44 16.96 11.43
CA LEU A 85 -16.19 16.94 10.67
C LEU A 85 -15.01 16.51 11.54
N ASN A 86 -14.94 16.99 12.78
CA ASN A 86 -13.88 16.60 13.69
C ASN A 86 -13.99 15.10 14.08
N SER A 87 -15.21 14.61 14.31
CA SER A 87 -15.48 13.18 14.54
C SER A 87 -15.06 12.31 13.34
N VAL A 88 -15.38 12.73 12.12
CA VAL A 88 -14.94 12.03 10.90
C VAL A 88 -13.42 12.05 10.77
N LYS A 89 -12.76 13.18 11.06
CA LYS A 89 -11.30 13.31 11.04
C LYS A 89 -10.64 12.37 12.05
N GLU A 90 -11.19 12.26 13.25
CA GLU A 90 -10.73 11.33 14.28
C GLU A 90 -10.96 9.87 13.86
N GLY A 91 -12.12 9.56 13.27
CA GLY A 91 -12.43 8.25 12.70
C GLY A 91 -11.43 7.84 11.61
N ILE A 92 -11.10 8.75 10.69
CA ILE A 92 -10.09 8.51 9.63
C ILE A 92 -8.70 8.30 10.24
N LYS A 93 -8.31 9.08 11.26
CA LYS A 93 -7.03 8.86 11.96
C LYS A 93 -6.97 7.50 12.64
N SER A 94 -8.05 7.09 13.30
CA SER A 94 -8.17 5.77 13.93
C SER A 94 -8.11 4.64 12.90
N LEU A 95 -8.78 4.80 11.76
CA LEU A 95 -8.74 3.86 10.66
C LEU A 95 -7.33 3.73 10.07
N ASN A 96 -6.66 4.85 9.81
CA ASN A 96 -5.26 4.85 9.34
C ASN A 96 -4.33 4.16 10.34
N THR A 97 -4.51 4.41 11.63
CA THR A 97 -3.72 3.75 12.68
C THR A 97 -3.99 2.23 12.71
N SER A 98 -5.25 1.83 12.52
CA SER A 98 -5.65 0.42 12.46
C SER A 98 -5.11 -0.28 11.21
N LEU A 99 -5.10 0.41 10.06
CA LEU A 99 -4.50 -0.04 8.82
C LEU A 99 -3.00 -0.23 8.97
N ASP A 100 -2.29 0.72 9.58
CA ASP A 100 -0.84 0.63 9.78
C ASP A 100 -0.47 -0.52 10.74
N ARG A 101 -1.26 -0.70 11.80
CA ARG A 101 -1.15 -1.87 12.68
C ARG A 101 -1.38 -3.17 11.92
N LEU A 102 -2.40 -3.23 11.06
CA LEU A 102 -2.70 -4.42 10.24
C LEU A 102 -1.55 -4.70 9.26
N LYS A 103 -1.06 -3.67 8.57
CA LYS A 103 0.10 -3.76 7.68
C LYS A 103 1.29 -4.32 8.44
N THR A 104 1.59 -3.82 9.63
CA THR A 104 2.70 -4.32 10.45
C THR A 104 2.47 -5.77 10.90
N LYS A 105 1.24 -6.11 11.28
CA LYS A 105 0.84 -7.47 11.69
C LYS A 105 0.83 -8.49 10.56
N ILE A 106 0.70 -8.08 9.30
CA ILE A 106 0.68 -8.99 8.15
C ILE A 106 2.04 -9.01 7.44
N TYR A 107 2.60 -7.84 7.16
CA TYR A 107 3.82 -7.71 6.37
C TYR A 107 5.04 -8.29 7.10
N THR A 108 5.18 -8.02 8.40
CA THR A 108 6.29 -8.55 9.21
C THR A 108 6.31 -10.08 9.22
N PRO A 109 5.23 -10.79 9.61
CA PRO A 109 5.26 -12.24 9.58
C PRO A 109 5.35 -12.80 8.16
N TYR A 110 4.77 -12.14 7.16
CA TYR A 110 4.94 -12.57 5.76
C TYR A 110 6.41 -12.54 5.35
N SER A 111 7.12 -11.46 5.65
CA SER A 111 8.56 -11.35 5.37
C SER A 111 9.37 -12.40 6.13
N GLN A 112 9.05 -12.64 7.41
CA GLN A 112 9.68 -13.68 8.21
C GLN A 112 9.45 -15.08 7.64
N ILE A 113 8.21 -15.44 7.30
CA ILE A 113 7.86 -16.73 6.69
C ILE A 113 8.59 -16.91 5.37
N LYS A 114 8.61 -15.88 4.52
CA LYS A 114 9.37 -15.91 3.25
C LYS A 114 10.85 -16.21 3.50
N ASN A 115 11.47 -15.57 4.49
CA ASN A 115 12.86 -15.84 4.84
C ASN A 115 13.06 -17.25 5.39
N TYR A 116 12.14 -17.77 6.21
CA TYR A 116 12.20 -19.13 6.72
C TYR A 116 12.04 -20.17 5.60
N ILE A 117 11.19 -19.92 4.61
CA ILE A 117 11.04 -20.79 3.43
C ILE A 117 12.36 -20.85 2.65
N ILE A 118 13.01 -19.70 2.41
CA ILE A 118 14.31 -19.65 1.73
C ILE A 118 15.38 -20.39 2.54
N GLN A 119 15.40 -20.22 3.86
CA GLN A 119 16.34 -20.95 4.73
C GLN A 119 16.09 -22.46 4.69
N LEU A 120 14.82 -22.88 4.73
CA LEU A 120 14.43 -24.28 4.66
C LEU A 120 14.80 -24.91 3.30
N GLU A 121 14.57 -24.20 2.20
CA GLU A 121 14.99 -24.62 0.85
C GLU A 121 16.50 -24.83 0.79
N ARG A 122 17.29 -23.87 1.29
CA ARG A 122 18.76 -23.99 1.35
C ARG A 122 19.20 -25.15 2.25
N LEU A 123 18.53 -25.38 3.37
CA LEU A 123 18.82 -26.49 4.26
C LEU A 123 18.48 -27.84 3.61
N GLN A 124 17.37 -27.91 2.87
CA GLN A 124 16.96 -29.10 2.16
C GLN A 124 17.96 -29.44 1.06
N ILE A 125 18.37 -28.45 0.25
CA ILE A 125 19.44 -28.61 -0.75
C ILE A 125 20.74 -29.08 -0.10
N ALA A 126 21.15 -28.48 1.03
CA ALA A 126 22.35 -28.87 1.75
C ALA A 126 22.26 -30.30 2.32
N SER A 127 21.09 -30.70 2.83
CA SER A 127 20.82 -32.05 3.34
C SER A 127 20.85 -33.08 2.22
N ASP A 128 20.27 -32.77 1.07
CA ASP A 128 20.29 -33.62 -0.12
C ASP A 128 21.72 -33.78 -0.64
N LEU A 129 22.50 -32.68 -0.67
CA LEU A 129 23.91 -32.70 -1.02
C LEU A 129 24.71 -33.58 -0.04
N LEU A 130 24.51 -33.41 1.26
CA LEU A 130 25.19 -34.21 2.29
C LEU A 130 24.86 -35.70 2.15
N ARG A 131 23.58 -36.05 1.95
CA ARG A 131 23.14 -37.43 1.73
C ARG A 131 23.81 -38.05 0.52
N LYS A 132 23.91 -37.29 -0.58
CA LYS A 132 24.62 -37.73 -1.79
C LYS A 132 26.13 -37.92 -1.55
N VAL A 133 26.78 -37.03 -0.78
CA VAL A 133 28.21 -37.15 -0.42
C VAL A 133 28.49 -38.38 0.47
N VAL A 134 27.68 -38.61 1.52
CA VAL A 134 27.82 -39.78 2.39
C VAL A 134 27.69 -41.08 1.58
N ARG A 135 26.72 -41.13 0.66
CA ARG A 135 26.54 -42.28 -0.23
C ARG A 135 27.69 -42.47 -1.20
N PHE A 136 28.25 -41.39 -1.74
CA PHE A 136 29.46 -41.47 -2.57
C PHE A 136 30.65 -42.06 -1.78
N PHE A 137 30.85 -41.64 -0.53
CA PHE A 137 31.88 -42.20 0.33
C PHE A 137 31.67 -43.70 0.58
N TYR A 138 30.43 -44.12 0.82
CA TYR A 138 30.07 -45.53 0.95
C TYR A 138 30.38 -46.32 -0.34
N LEU A 139 30.02 -45.77 -1.50
CA LEU A 139 30.28 -46.37 -2.81
C LEU A 139 31.78 -46.54 -3.07
N ALA A 140 32.58 -45.50 -2.80
CA ALA A 140 34.03 -45.54 -2.93
C ALA A 140 34.65 -46.63 -2.04
N ARG A 141 34.23 -46.71 -0.77
CA ARG A 141 34.71 -47.73 0.17
C ARG A 141 34.33 -49.15 -0.26
N CYS A 142 33.14 -49.34 -0.82
CA CYS A 142 32.68 -50.64 -1.31
C CYS A 142 33.50 -51.12 -2.53
N LEU A 143 33.91 -50.21 -3.41
CA LEU A 143 34.82 -50.51 -4.52
C LEU A 143 36.22 -50.91 -4.04
N GLU A 144 36.77 -50.21 -3.04
CA GLU A 144 38.08 -50.53 -2.47
C GLU A 144 38.10 -51.90 -1.80
N THR A 145 37.01 -52.27 -1.15
CA THR A 145 36.91 -53.54 -0.39
C THR A 145 36.42 -54.72 -1.22
N ALA A 146 36.07 -54.51 -2.50
CA ALA A 146 35.61 -55.54 -3.45
C ALA A 146 34.48 -56.46 -2.91
N SER A 147 33.74 -56.00 -1.90
CA SER A 147 33.11 -56.95 -0.97
C SER A 147 31.74 -57.45 -1.42
N ASN A 148 31.03 -56.78 -2.33
CA ASN A 148 29.76 -57.24 -2.94
C ASN A 148 29.35 -56.39 -4.17
N ILE A 149 29.45 -56.96 -5.38
CA ILE A 149 29.08 -56.27 -6.64
C ILE A 149 27.56 -56.06 -6.77
N SER A 150 26.75 -56.95 -6.18
CA SER A 150 25.28 -56.87 -6.20
C SER A 150 24.74 -55.71 -5.35
N GLU A 151 25.38 -55.43 -4.22
CA GLU A 151 25.04 -54.31 -3.33
C GLU A 151 25.39 -52.96 -3.98
N LEU A 152 26.49 -52.94 -4.75
CA LEU A 152 26.89 -51.82 -5.61
C LEU A 152 25.86 -51.54 -6.71
N GLU A 153 25.26 -52.58 -7.29
CA GLU A 153 24.21 -52.47 -8.32
C GLU A 153 22.90 -51.90 -7.78
N ALA A 154 22.47 -52.35 -6.60
CA ALA A 154 21.29 -51.80 -5.94
C ALA A 154 21.46 -50.31 -5.65
N LEU A 155 22.63 -49.90 -5.11
CA LEU A 155 22.91 -48.52 -4.74
C LEU A 155 23.07 -47.58 -5.95
N LEU A 156 23.55 -48.08 -7.09
CA LEU A 156 23.70 -47.30 -8.32
C LEU A 156 22.36 -47.06 -9.03
N LYS A 157 21.35 -47.92 -8.79
CA LYS A 157 20.06 -47.90 -9.50
C LYS A 157 19.01 -47.03 -8.79
N GLU A 158 19.16 -46.78 -7.49
CA GLU A 158 18.16 -46.08 -6.68
C GLU A 158 18.26 -44.54 -6.69
N VAL A 159 19.29 -43.91 -7.29
CA VAL A 159 19.50 -42.46 -7.13
C VAL A 159 20.16 -41.79 -8.33
N ASP A 160 19.56 -40.69 -8.80
CA ASP A 160 20.22 -39.73 -9.68
C ASP A 160 21.17 -38.81 -8.89
N PHE A 161 22.46 -38.89 -9.23
CA PHE A 161 23.51 -38.02 -8.68
C PHE A 161 23.53 -36.62 -9.33
N GLU A 162 22.45 -36.22 -10.02
CA GLU A 162 22.35 -34.90 -10.66
C GLU A 162 22.59 -33.78 -9.65
N GLY A 163 23.44 -32.81 -10.02
CA GLY A 163 23.78 -31.65 -9.19
C GLY A 163 25.04 -31.79 -8.33
N ILE A 164 25.79 -32.91 -8.43
CA ILE A 164 27.17 -32.98 -7.91
C ILE A 164 28.12 -33.26 -9.06
N ASP A 165 28.61 -32.19 -9.69
CA ASP A 165 29.50 -32.27 -10.85
C ASP A 165 30.71 -33.19 -10.62
N LEU A 166 31.27 -33.15 -9.39
CA LEU A 166 32.41 -33.99 -9.02
C LEU A 166 32.05 -35.49 -8.97
N VAL A 167 30.89 -35.85 -8.45
CA VAL A 167 30.44 -37.25 -8.37
C VAL A 167 30.03 -37.75 -9.75
N GLN A 168 29.38 -36.90 -10.54
CA GLN A 168 29.01 -37.17 -11.92
C GLN A 168 30.24 -37.40 -12.80
N ALA A 169 31.35 -36.70 -12.55
CA ALA A 169 32.63 -36.93 -13.22
C ALA A 169 33.33 -38.24 -12.82
N GLN A 170 33.10 -38.74 -11.60
CA GLN A 170 33.73 -39.98 -11.10
C GLN A 170 32.86 -41.24 -11.34
N LEU A 171 31.54 -41.08 -11.53
CA LEU A 171 30.61 -42.17 -11.80
C LEU A 171 31.00 -43.07 -12.99
N PRO A 172 31.51 -42.55 -14.12
CA PRO A 172 31.96 -43.37 -15.25
C PRO A 172 33.16 -44.25 -14.89
N LYS A 173 34.11 -43.71 -14.11
CA LYS A 173 35.30 -44.47 -13.66
C LYS A 173 34.92 -45.59 -12.70
N ILE A 174 33.94 -45.33 -11.83
CA ILE A 174 33.37 -46.32 -10.92
C ILE A 174 32.67 -47.44 -11.71
N ARG A 175 31.83 -47.09 -12.70
CA ARG A 175 31.18 -48.07 -13.58
C ARG A 175 32.21 -48.89 -14.36
N GLN A 176 33.25 -48.26 -14.90
CA GLN A 176 34.31 -48.94 -15.63
C GLN A 176 35.10 -49.89 -14.72
N SER A 177 35.42 -49.46 -13.49
CA SER A 177 36.12 -50.31 -12.50
C SER A 177 35.27 -51.51 -12.10
N LYS A 178 33.96 -51.31 -11.90
CA LYS A 178 33.00 -52.41 -11.71
C LYS A 178 33.04 -53.41 -12.86
N THR A 179 32.96 -52.96 -14.11
CA THR A 179 33.01 -53.87 -15.28
C THR A 179 34.33 -54.65 -15.32
N LYS A 180 35.45 -54.01 -15.00
CA LYS A 180 36.75 -54.69 -14.91
C LYS A 180 36.77 -55.76 -13.82
N ILE A 181 36.30 -55.45 -12.62
CA ILE A 181 36.24 -56.41 -11.51
C ILE A 181 35.31 -57.58 -11.85
N SER A 182 34.16 -57.30 -12.46
CA SER A 182 33.21 -58.34 -12.88
C SER A 182 33.79 -59.25 -13.95
N ASN A 183 34.46 -58.69 -14.97
CA ASN A 183 35.13 -59.47 -16.01
C ASN A 183 36.28 -60.32 -15.43
N GLU A 184 37.06 -59.77 -14.51
CA GLU A 184 38.15 -60.49 -13.86
C GLU A 184 37.63 -61.61 -12.95
N ALA A 185 36.55 -61.36 -12.20
CA ALA A 185 35.88 -62.40 -11.41
C ALA A 185 35.32 -63.53 -12.28
N HIS A 186 34.70 -63.20 -13.42
CA HIS A 186 34.25 -64.20 -14.39
C HIS A 186 35.42 -65.00 -14.98
N ARG A 187 36.52 -64.32 -15.33
CA ARG A 187 37.73 -64.97 -15.84
C ARG A 187 38.32 -65.97 -14.83
N LEU A 188 38.46 -65.55 -13.57
CA LEU A 188 38.97 -66.40 -12.49
C LEU A 188 38.04 -67.59 -12.20
N LEU A 189 36.72 -67.40 -12.28
CA LEU A 189 35.75 -68.50 -12.17
C LEU A 189 35.90 -69.50 -13.32
N THR A 190 36.05 -69.04 -14.57
CA THR A 190 36.25 -69.93 -15.72
C THR A 190 37.56 -70.69 -15.62
N GLU A 191 38.68 -70.04 -15.27
CA GLU A 191 39.95 -70.71 -15.01
C GLU A 191 39.85 -71.74 -13.87
N GLY A 192 39.10 -71.43 -12.81
CA GLY A 192 38.87 -72.36 -11.71
C GLY A 192 38.08 -73.60 -12.14
N ILE A 193 37.02 -73.40 -12.94
CA ILE A 193 36.19 -74.50 -13.48
C ILE A 193 37.00 -75.37 -14.43
N ASP A 194 37.83 -74.78 -15.28
CA ASP A 194 38.63 -75.55 -16.25
C ASP A 194 39.77 -76.32 -15.56
N LYS A 195 40.43 -75.73 -14.56
CA LYS A 195 41.39 -76.46 -13.70
C LYS A 195 40.74 -77.61 -12.94
N GLN A 196 39.52 -77.43 -12.44
CA GLN A 196 38.81 -78.49 -11.72
C GLN A 196 38.40 -79.64 -12.67
N LYS A 197 37.96 -79.32 -13.89
CA LYS A 197 37.72 -80.33 -14.93
C LYS A 197 38.99 -81.09 -15.30
N GLU A 198 40.14 -80.43 -15.41
CA GLU A 198 41.42 -81.12 -15.68
C GLU A 198 41.83 -82.06 -14.54
N VAL A 199 41.58 -81.69 -13.28
CA VAL A 199 41.86 -82.54 -12.11
C VAL A 199 40.91 -83.74 -12.05
N ASP A 200 39.63 -83.56 -12.39
CA ASP A 200 38.64 -84.66 -12.42
C ASP A 200 38.83 -85.61 -13.62
N ILE A 201 39.48 -85.18 -14.71
CA ILE A 201 39.80 -86.04 -15.87
C ILE A 201 41.12 -86.81 -15.67
N ALA A 202 42.00 -86.34 -14.79
CA ALA A 202 43.30 -86.95 -14.51
C ALA A 202 43.30 -87.98 -13.35
N LEU A 203 42.14 -88.23 -12.74
CA LEU A 203 41.86 -89.27 -11.72
C LEU A 203 41.04 -90.42 -12.32
#